data_AF-A0A954L2L8-F1
#
_entry.id   AF-A0A954L2L8-F1
#
_cell.length_a   1.000
_cell.length_b   1.000
_cell.length_c   1.000
_cell.angle_alpha   90.00
_cell.angle_beta   90.00
_cell.angle_gamma   90.00
#
_symmetry.space_group_name_H-M   'P 1'
#
loop_
_entity.id
_entity.type
_entity.pdbx_description
1 polymer ?
#
loop_
_entity_poly.entity_id
_entity_poly.type
_entity_poly.pdbx_seq_one_letter_code
_entity_poly.pdbx_strand_id
1 'polypeptide(L)'
;MKLLLFSDLHCNLPQAAALVEQSREVDVLVGAGDFGNCRRGLQTTIDALSAIDRPTVLVAGNAESIEELRAACGCWSTAIPLHGESVVIDDVPFFGLGCAIPETPFGDWSWDHSESAAAAWLEGAPIGGVLVSHSPPKGTLDCDSGRRS
;
A
#
# COMPACT_ATOMS: atom_id res chain seq x y z
N MET A 1 0.28 18.40 -8.34
CA MET A 1 -0.32 17.19 -7.78
C MET A 1 -0.30 17.26 -6.27
N LYS A 2 -1.47 17.25 -5.64
CA LYS A 2 -1.67 17.16 -4.19
C LYS A 2 -1.99 15.70 -3.85
N LEU A 3 -1.21 15.13 -2.93
CA LEU A 3 -1.34 13.75 -2.52
C LEU A 3 -1.99 13.64 -1.14
N LEU A 4 -2.79 12.59 -0.94
CA LEU A 4 -3.16 12.09 0.39
C LEU A 4 -2.49 10.74 0.61
N LEU A 5 -1.64 10.64 1.63
CA LEU A 5 -0.84 9.46 1.95
C LEU A 5 -1.38 8.80 3.22
N PHE A 6 -1.53 7.48 3.21
CA PHE A 6 -1.98 6.70 4.36
C PHE A 6 -1.40 5.29 4.33
N SER A 7 -1.38 4.62 5.48
CA SER A 7 -0.94 3.23 5.65
C SER A 7 -1.57 2.66 6.93
N ASP A 8 -1.42 1.35 7.17
CA ASP A 8 -1.73 0.71 8.47
C ASP A 8 -3.17 0.95 8.94
N LEU A 9 -4.11 0.92 8.00
CA LEU A 9 -5.50 1.20 8.29
C LEU A 9 -6.11 0.13 9.20
N HIS A 10 -5.66 -1.12 9.10
CA HIS A 10 -6.00 -2.23 9.99
C HIS A 10 -7.49 -2.35 10.31
N CYS A 11 -8.34 -2.31 9.28
CA CYS A 11 -9.79 -2.36 9.40
C CYS A 11 -10.45 -1.19 10.15
N ASN A 12 -9.77 -0.05 10.28
CA ASN A 12 -10.33 1.14 10.92
C ASN A 12 -11.30 1.86 9.98
N LEU A 13 -12.56 1.39 9.95
CA LEU A 13 -13.62 1.94 9.11
C LEU A 13 -13.91 3.44 9.35
N PRO A 14 -13.87 3.96 10.61
CA PRO A 14 -13.97 5.40 10.83
C PRO A 14 -12.88 6.20 10.10
N GLN A 15 -11.62 5.71 10.11
CA GLN A 15 -10.55 6.36 9.36
C GLN A 15 -10.73 6.19 7.85
N ALA A 16 -11.21 5.03 7.37
CA ALA A 16 -11.55 4.83 5.96
C ALA A 16 -12.57 5.87 5.48
N ALA A 17 -13.63 6.10 6.25
CA ALA A 17 -14.63 7.12 5.95
C ALA A 17 -14.03 8.54 5.93
N ALA A 18 -13.11 8.85 6.86
CA ALA A 18 -12.41 10.14 6.86
C ALA A 18 -11.52 10.32 5.62
N LEU A 19 -10.86 9.25 5.14
CA LEU A 19 -10.07 9.27 3.91
C LEU A 19 -10.95 9.53 2.68
N VAL A 20 -12.14 8.93 2.60
CA VAL A 20 -13.14 9.20 1.54
C VAL A 20 -13.56 10.67 1.52
N GLU A 21 -13.78 11.30 2.67
CA GLU A 21 -14.14 12.71 2.71
C GLU A 21 -12.96 13.61 2.29
N GLN A 22 -11.75 13.30 2.75
CA GLN A 22 -10.54 14.04 2.39
C GLN A 22 -10.13 13.85 0.92
N SER A 23 -10.51 12.74 0.29
CA SER A 23 -10.17 12.43 -1.10
C SER A 23 -10.68 13.47 -2.09
N ARG A 24 -11.75 14.20 -1.74
CA ARG A 24 -12.37 15.23 -2.60
C ARG A 24 -11.45 16.42 -2.86
N GLU A 25 -10.48 16.65 -1.97
CA GLU A 25 -9.61 17.83 -1.96
C GLU A 25 -8.20 17.53 -2.47
N VAL A 26 -7.96 16.35 -3.06
CA VAL A 26 -6.65 15.90 -3.53
C VAL A 26 -6.74 15.31 -4.93
N ASP A 27 -5.60 15.21 -5.60
CA ASP A 27 -5.51 14.71 -6.98
C ASP A 27 -5.34 13.19 -6.99
N VAL A 28 -4.51 12.65 -6.10
CA VAL A 28 -4.14 11.22 -6.03
C VAL A 28 -4.02 10.78 -4.57
N LEU A 29 -4.43 9.55 -4.30
CA LEU A 29 -4.27 8.90 -3.00
C LEU A 29 -3.20 7.81 -3.09
N VAL A 30 -2.47 7.60 -2.01
CA VAL A 30 -1.47 6.53 -1.89
C VAL A 30 -1.67 5.79 -0.57
N GLY A 31 -2.02 4.50 -0.68
CA GLY A 31 -2.15 3.58 0.45
C GLY A 31 -0.98 2.61 0.52
N ALA A 32 -0.14 2.72 1.55
CA ALA A 32 1.07 1.90 1.73
C ALA A 32 0.86 0.63 2.57
N GLY A 33 -0.21 -0.11 2.27
CA GLY A 33 -0.48 -1.44 2.82
C GLY A 33 -1.11 -1.48 4.21
N ASP A 34 -1.36 -2.70 4.66
CA ASP A 34 -1.97 -3.06 5.94
C ASP A 34 -3.39 -2.51 6.08
N PHE A 35 -4.19 -2.75 5.04
CA PHE A 35 -5.62 -2.43 5.07
C PHE A 35 -6.37 -3.44 5.93
N GLY A 36 -5.96 -4.71 5.88
CA GLY A 36 -6.46 -5.77 6.74
C GLY A 36 -5.76 -5.82 8.10
N ASN A 37 -6.18 -6.78 8.93
CA ASN A 37 -5.55 -7.07 10.22
C ASN A 37 -5.31 -8.57 10.36
N CYS A 38 -4.06 -8.99 10.13
CA CYS A 38 -3.63 -10.39 10.05
C CYS A 38 -4.56 -11.21 9.14
N ARG A 39 -4.64 -10.85 7.84
CA ARG A 39 -5.50 -11.46 6.81
C ARG A 39 -7.00 -11.44 7.06
N ARG A 40 -7.48 -10.54 7.94
CA ARG A 40 -8.92 -10.37 8.22
C ARG A 40 -9.39 -8.98 7.84
N GLY A 41 -10.63 -8.90 7.38
CA GLY A 41 -11.34 -7.63 7.16
C GLY A 41 -10.86 -6.79 5.96
N LEU A 42 -9.98 -7.34 5.11
CA LEU A 42 -9.50 -6.66 3.90
C LEU A 42 -10.64 -6.20 3.01
N GLN A 43 -11.53 -7.11 2.60
CA GLN A 43 -12.66 -6.78 1.72
C GLN A 43 -13.52 -5.64 2.29
N THR A 44 -13.91 -5.74 3.57
CA THR A 44 -14.74 -4.72 4.23
C THR A 44 -14.06 -3.35 4.25
N THR A 45 -12.74 -3.32 4.42
CA THR A 45 -11.96 -2.07 4.44
C THR A 45 -11.86 -1.47 3.05
N ILE A 46 -11.57 -2.30 2.04
CA ILE A 46 -11.49 -1.87 0.64
C ILE A 46 -12.87 -1.41 0.13
N ASP A 47 -13.95 -2.10 0.50
CA ASP A 47 -15.32 -1.69 0.18
C ASP A 47 -15.62 -0.29 0.74
N ALA A 48 -15.19 0.00 1.98
CA ALA A 48 -15.35 1.33 2.56
C ALA A 48 -14.57 2.42 1.81
N LEU A 49 -13.36 2.09 1.33
CA LEU A 49 -12.54 3.00 0.54
C LEU A 49 -13.03 3.16 -0.91
N SER A 50 -13.78 2.19 -1.43
CA SER A 50 -14.24 2.17 -2.84
C SER A 50 -15.11 3.34 -3.27
N ALA A 51 -15.61 4.13 -2.32
CA ALA A 51 -16.30 5.39 -2.57
C ALA A 51 -15.38 6.52 -3.08
N ILE A 52 -14.05 6.35 -3.00
CA ILE A 52 -13.07 7.31 -3.53
C ILE A 52 -13.10 7.27 -5.07
N ASP A 53 -13.39 8.42 -5.68
CA ASP A 53 -13.49 8.60 -7.13
C ASP A 53 -12.19 9.13 -7.78
N ARG A 54 -11.10 9.22 -7.02
CA ARG A 54 -9.78 9.67 -7.48
C ARG A 54 -8.82 8.50 -7.68
N PRO A 55 -7.83 8.64 -8.61
CA PRO A 55 -6.77 7.65 -8.75
C PRO A 55 -6.13 7.32 -7.40
N THR A 56 -6.12 6.04 -7.05
CA THR A 56 -5.64 5.58 -5.74
C THR A 56 -4.61 4.48 -5.93
N VAL A 57 -3.34 4.81 -5.74
CA VAL A 57 -2.24 3.85 -5.79
C VAL A 57 -2.20 3.08 -4.48
N LEU A 58 -2.21 1.76 -4.56
CA LEU A 58 -2.20 0.88 -3.39
C LEU A 58 -1.05 -0.11 -3.52
N VAL A 59 -0.38 -0.39 -2.41
CA VAL A 59 0.46 -1.58 -2.27
C VAL A 59 -0.07 -2.42 -1.13
N ALA A 60 0.13 -3.73 -1.18
CA ALA A 60 -0.23 -4.61 -0.07
C ALA A 60 0.77 -4.45 1.08
N GLY A 61 0.28 -4.57 2.31
CA GLY A 61 1.15 -4.65 3.48
C GLY A 61 1.64 -6.07 3.74
N ASN A 62 1.88 -6.41 5.00
CA ASN A 62 2.12 -7.80 5.40
C ASN A 62 0.82 -8.49 5.85
N ALA A 63 -0.22 -7.72 6.17
CA ALA A 63 -1.52 -8.25 6.59
C ALA A 63 -2.35 -8.82 5.43
N GLU A 64 -1.94 -8.61 4.17
CA GLU A 64 -2.58 -9.14 2.96
C GLU A 64 -1.55 -9.35 1.84
N SER A 65 -1.85 -10.21 0.86
CA SER A 65 -1.06 -10.36 -0.36
C SER A 65 -1.52 -9.42 -1.48
N ILE A 66 -0.69 -9.22 -2.51
CA ILE A 66 -1.09 -8.45 -3.70
C ILE A 66 -2.28 -9.09 -4.43
N GLU A 67 -2.39 -10.43 -4.44
CA GLU A 67 -3.52 -11.14 -5.02
C GLU A 67 -4.81 -10.89 -4.23
N GLU A 68 -4.74 -10.94 -2.90
CA GLU A 68 -5.86 -10.63 -2.02
C GLU A 68 -6.30 -9.16 -2.19
N LEU A 69 -5.35 -8.23 -2.25
CA LEU A 69 -5.63 -6.81 -2.48
C LEU A 69 -6.28 -6.56 -3.85
N ARG A 70 -5.73 -7.14 -4.93
CA ARG A 70 -6.30 -7.04 -6.28
C ARG A 70 -7.72 -7.60 -6.34
N ALA A 71 -7.97 -8.73 -5.69
CA ALA A 71 -9.30 -9.31 -5.61
C ALA A 71 -10.27 -8.40 -4.85
N ALA A 72 -9.83 -7.83 -3.72
CA ALA A 72 -10.66 -6.92 -2.92
C ALA A 72 -11.00 -5.62 -3.67
N CYS A 73 -10.06 -5.09 -4.46
CA CYS A 73 -10.26 -3.91 -5.30
C CYS A 73 -11.13 -4.14 -6.54
N GLY A 74 -11.63 -5.36 -6.80
CA GLY A 74 -12.32 -5.70 -8.04
C GLY A 74 -13.53 -4.83 -8.41
N CYS A 75 -14.19 -4.21 -7.41
CA CYS A 75 -15.32 -3.30 -7.61
C CYS A 75 -14.93 -1.81 -7.56
N TRP A 76 -13.67 -1.47 -7.28
CA TRP A 76 -13.18 -0.11 -7.12
C TRP A 76 -12.41 0.35 -8.36
N SER A 77 -13.11 1.04 -9.27
CA SER A 77 -12.60 1.34 -10.62
C SER A 77 -11.37 2.26 -10.68
N THR A 78 -11.11 3.04 -9.64
CA THR A 78 -9.99 3.98 -9.55
C THR A 78 -8.83 3.46 -8.69
N ALA A 79 -8.96 2.25 -8.11
CA ALA A 79 -7.89 1.59 -7.39
C ALA A 79 -6.83 1.05 -8.35
N ILE A 80 -5.56 1.28 -8.00
CA ILE A 80 -4.40 0.87 -8.78
C ILE A 80 -3.45 0.10 -7.83
N PRO A 81 -3.73 -1.19 -7.56
CA PRO A 81 -2.87 -2.04 -6.76
C PRO A 81 -1.59 -2.44 -7.53
N LEU A 82 -0.42 -2.11 -7.00
CA LEU A 82 0.90 -2.33 -7.62
C LEU A 82 1.81 -3.21 -6.76
N HIS A 83 2.62 -4.05 -7.40
CA HIS A 83 3.72 -4.79 -6.76
C HIS A 83 4.75 -5.22 -7.82
N GLY A 84 5.87 -4.50 -7.91
CA GLY A 84 6.88 -4.70 -8.95
C GLY A 84 6.51 -4.06 -10.29
N GLU A 85 5.43 -3.28 -10.35
CA GLU A 85 4.99 -2.56 -11.54
C GLU A 85 4.76 -1.07 -11.26
N SER A 86 4.59 -0.29 -12.34
CA SER A 86 4.33 1.15 -12.27
C SER A 86 3.10 1.59 -13.04
N VAL A 87 2.54 2.73 -12.63
CA VAL A 87 1.53 3.51 -13.37
C VAL A 87 2.00 4.96 -13.52
N VAL A 88 1.58 5.65 -14.58
CA VAL A 88 1.80 7.09 -14.73
C VAL A 88 0.50 7.83 -14.47
N ILE A 89 0.53 8.81 -13.57
CA ILE A 89 -0.60 9.71 -13.27
C ILE A 89 -0.07 11.14 -13.39
N ASP A 90 -0.72 11.98 -14.20
CA ASP A 90 -0.28 13.35 -14.52
C ASP A 90 1.24 13.48 -14.76
N ASP A 91 1.77 12.65 -15.67
CA ASP A 91 3.19 12.57 -16.05
C ASP A 91 4.17 12.15 -14.93
N VAL A 92 3.66 11.77 -13.75
CA VAL A 92 4.47 11.25 -12.64
C VAL A 92 4.36 9.72 -12.58
N PRO A 93 5.47 8.97 -12.68
CA PRO A 93 5.44 7.52 -12.50
C PRO A 93 5.38 7.15 -11.01
N PHE A 94 4.45 6.29 -10.66
CA PHE A 94 4.32 5.65 -9.35
C PHE A 94 4.68 4.18 -9.49
N PHE A 95 5.57 3.67 -8.63
CA PHE A 95 5.98 2.27 -8.59
C PHE A 95 5.66 1.68 -7.23
N GLY A 96 5.06 0.49 -7.21
CA GLY A 96 4.63 -0.17 -5.98
C GLY A 96 5.56 -1.31 -5.57
N LEU A 97 5.90 -1.36 -4.28
CA LEU A 97 6.57 -2.48 -3.63
C LEU A 97 5.88 -2.79 -2.30
N GLY A 98 4.81 -3.59 -2.35
CA GLY A 98 4.16 -4.10 -1.15
C GLY A 98 5.00 -5.15 -0.41
N CYS A 99 4.43 -5.76 0.63
CA CYS A 99 4.99 -6.81 1.51
C CYS A 99 5.97 -6.35 2.61
N ALA A 100 6.14 -7.19 3.62
CA ALA A 100 7.20 -7.04 4.60
C ALA A 100 8.54 -7.53 4.05
N ILE A 101 9.57 -6.71 4.18
CA ILE A 101 10.93 -6.95 3.73
C ILE A 101 11.90 -6.41 4.81
N PRO A 102 12.82 -7.24 5.34
CA PRO A 102 12.95 -8.68 5.10
C PRO A 102 11.85 -9.49 5.82
N GLU A 103 11.96 -10.81 5.75
CA GLU A 103 11.08 -11.74 6.45
C GLU A 103 11.03 -11.49 7.96
N THR A 104 9.82 -11.43 8.49
CA THR A 104 9.49 -11.11 9.88
C THR A 104 9.26 -12.40 10.69
N PRO A 105 9.37 -12.34 12.03
CA PRO A 105 9.06 -13.49 12.88
C PRO A 105 7.55 -13.71 13.11
N PHE A 106 6.68 -13.07 12.31
CA PHE A 106 5.24 -13.05 12.55
C PHE A 106 4.51 -14.34 12.12
N GLY A 107 5.15 -15.17 11.31
CA GLY A 107 4.62 -16.47 10.88
C GLY A 107 3.61 -16.36 9.74
N ASP A 108 2.85 -17.43 9.51
CA ASP A 108 2.12 -17.70 8.26
C ASP A 108 1.09 -16.65 7.83
N TRP A 109 0.62 -15.80 8.75
CA TRP A 109 -0.32 -14.74 8.37
C TRP A 109 0.37 -13.60 7.63
N SER A 110 1.66 -13.37 7.90
CA SER A 110 2.44 -12.26 7.34
C SER A 110 2.85 -12.57 5.91
N TRP A 111 2.65 -11.61 5.00
CA TRP A 111 3.11 -11.71 3.62
C TRP A 111 4.49 -11.05 3.48
N ASP A 112 5.50 -11.91 3.48
CA ASP A 112 6.90 -11.53 3.64
C ASP A 112 7.72 -11.99 2.45
N HIS A 113 8.74 -11.19 2.09
CA HIS A 113 9.70 -11.55 1.05
C HIS A 113 11.13 -11.14 1.42
N SER A 114 12.09 -11.76 0.74
CA SER A 114 13.51 -11.50 0.94
C SER A 114 13.96 -10.18 0.30
N GLU A 115 15.04 -9.59 0.81
CA GLU A 115 15.68 -8.43 0.19
C GLU A 115 16.12 -8.71 -1.25
N SER A 116 16.51 -9.95 -1.57
CA SER A 116 16.89 -10.32 -2.94
C SER A 116 15.70 -10.29 -3.91
N ALA A 117 14.51 -10.70 -3.45
CA ALA A 117 13.31 -10.59 -4.27
C ALA A 117 12.91 -9.12 -4.45
N ALA A 118 12.98 -8.34 -3.37
CA ALA A 118 12.76 -6.90 -3.40
C ALA A 118 13.68 -6.17 -4.37
N ALA A 119 14.97 -6.49 -4.36
CA ALA A 119 15.95 -5.92 -5.28
C ALA A 119 15.60 -6.22 -6.75
N ALA A 120 15.19 -7.45 -7.06
CA ALA A 120 14.81 -7.83 -8.42
C ALA A 120 13.59 -7.06 -8.94
N TRP A 121 12.58 -6.82 -8.08
CA TRP A 121 11.44 -5.98 -8.48
C TRP A 121 11.85 -4.53 -8.69
N LEU A 122 12.70 -3.98 -7.80
CA LEU A 122 13.16 -2.60 -7.89
C LEU A 122 14.00 -2.29 -9.15
N GLU A 123 14.55 -3.29 -9.84
CA GLU A 123 15.18 -3.09 -11.15
C GLU A 123 14.21 -2.49 -12.18
N GLY A 124 12.90 -2.74 -12.03
CA GLY A 124 11.85 -2.16 -12.86
C GLY A 124 11.42 -0.74 -12.45
N ALA A 125 11.96 -0.20 -11.35
CA ALA A 125 11.53 1.10 -10.83
C ALA A 125 12.01 2.26 -11.73
N PRO A 126 11.10 3.15 -12.16
CA PRO A 126 11.44 4.29 -12.99
C PRO A 126 12.23 5.34 -12.20
N ILE A 127 13.21 5.96 -12.85
CA ILE A 127 13.95 7.10 -12.29
C ILE A 127 13.06 8.35 -12.32
N GLY A 128 13.11 9.15 -11.24
CA GLY A 128 12.37 10.42 -11.16
C GLY A 128 10.88 10.27 -10.83
N GLY A 129 10.48 9.13 -10.26
CA GLY A 129 9.11 8.84 -9.84
C GLY A 129 8.89 8.80 -8.32
N VAL A 130 7.73 8.28 -7.95
CA VAL A 130 7.32 7.99 -6.57
C VAL A 130 7.41 6.48 -6.34
N LEU A 131 8.26 6.06 -5.40
CA LEU A 131 8.25 4.70 -4.87
C LEU A 131 7.29 4.62 -3.69
N VAL A 132 6.31 3.71 -3.78
CA VAL A 132 5.41 3.37 -2.69
C VAL A 132 5.84 2.01 -2.15
N SER A 133 6.47 1.98 -0.98
CA SER A 133 6.82 0.74 -0.30
C SER A 133 6.03 0.60 1.00
N HIS A 134 5.66 -0.63 1.35
CA HIS A 134 5.11 -0.90 2.68
C HIS A 134 6.24 -0.91 3.72
N SER A 135 7.28 -1.71 3.48
CA SER A 135 8.46 -1.71 4.33
C SER A 135 9.23 -0.38 4.19
N PRO A 136 9.58 0.29 5.29
CA PRO A 136 10.36 1.52 5.23
C PRO A 136 11.81 1.22 4.81
N PRO A 137 12.49 2.14 4.09
CA PRO A 137 13.91 2.02 3.84
C PRO A 137 14.71 1.98 5.15
N LYS A 138 15.75 1.14 5.20
CA LYS A 138 16.64 1.06 6.36
C LYS A 138 17.20 2.43 6.74
N GLY A 139 17.14 2.75 8.03
CA GLY A 139 17.56 4.03 8.62
C GLY A 139 16.59 5.19 8.37
N THR A 140 15.42 4.94 7.79
CA THR A 140 14.41 5.98 7.49
C THR A 140 13.06 5.60 8.11
N LEU A 141 12.81 6.09 9.34
CA LEU A 141 11.58 5.79 10.09
C LEU A 141 11.31 4.29 10.24
N ASP A 142 12.37 3.48 10.30
CA ASP A 142 12.35 2.02 10.37
C ASP A 142 12.30 1.48 11.80
N CYS A 143 12.03 2.34 12.77
CA CYS A 143 12.00 1.97 14.18
C CYS A 143 10.56 1.72 14.64
N ASP A 144 10.32 0.56 15.27
CA ASP A 144 9.06 0.30 15.95
C ASP A 144 8.84 1.25 17.15
N SER A 145 7.67 1.17 17.78
CA SER A 145 7.37 1.97 18.99
C SER A 145 8.35 1.72 20.16
N GLY A 146 9.06 0.59 20.14
CA GLY A 146 10.15 0.24 21.05
C GLY A 146 11.55 0.69 20.59
N ARG A 147 11.64 1.43 19.48
CA ARG A 147 12.88 1.88 18.81
C ARG A 147 13.77 0.75 18.29
N ARG A 148 13.20 -0.41 17.99
CA ARG A 148 13.92 -1.48 17.30
C ARG A 148 13.77 -1.26 15.80
N SER A 149 14.92 -1.24 15.10
CA SER A 149 15.02 -1.33 13.65
C SER A 149 15.04 -2.79 13.20
#